data_AF-A0A817GLS4-F1
#
_entry.id   AF-A0A817GLS4-F1
#
_cell.length_a   1.000
_cell.length_b   1.000
_cell.length_c   1.000
_cell.angle_alpha   90.00
_cell.angle_beta   90.00
_cell.angle_gamma   90.00
#
_symmetry.space_group_name_H-M   'P 1'
#
loop_
_entity.id
_entity.type
_entity.pdbx_description
1 polymer ?
#
loop_
_entity_poly.entity_id
_entity_poly.type
_entity_poly.pdbx_seq_one_letter_code
_entity_poly.pdbx_strand_id
1 'polypeptide(L)'
;MVIFDAVSKCFECVCDVSFTLSNRAIAHRGNIIDKILANFNAAMGIFEEMDEADEDDLYPLLLNLRKLDAFHQCHDLGNTDLWDKIHLLFKAAIDNEDMSPEIVDKCFGIANRSLLWGLYQLDMQFDKDLLKKLVKRSRKLCTLCQKLMLHANTQICHYAYSTLCDLLISMSPHLVDKNPDYQVLAIEINENLIQALLTFLNTYVFFAEESKNQDEQAKIETLHKKRNLLAAYCKLIVHNVLPIQAATNILKYYVKFSNDFGDIIKNTFTRARDISKIHTAKTMAYSLMAVYKDCVATRDAAQEAAGNDETVNIDLSPLRELARRFNLSFGLDMAKQREALAALHRECIRFALTPLFRHDDPSQPGPNILFLEVLPEFASKLLKPDKKAIYDHVDKLVHNATIEGDAWQPLINYRRILNDEPGGGHGPKTRASTATRGRKRAAPQDDDNSRL
;
A
#
# COMPACT_ATOMS: atom_id res chain seq x y z
N MET A 1 -18.88 3.10 24.09
CA MET A 1 -18.31 1.86 23.50
C MET A 1 -17.63 0.98 24.54
N VAL A 2 -16.68 1.49 25.33
CA VAL A 2 -15.81 0.72 26.27
C VAL A 2 -16.54 -0.23 27.25
N ILE A 3 -17.75 0.11 27.70
CA ILE A 3 -18.48 -0.69 28.71
C ILE A 3 -18.91 -2.06 28.15
N PHE A 4 -19.48 -2.11 26.95
CA PHE A 4 -19.97 -3.38 26.39
C PHE A 4 -18.80 -4.32 26.08
N ASP A 5 -17.71 -3.79 25.54
CA ASP A 5 -16.49 -4.57 25.27
C ASP A 5 -15.91 -5.16 26.56
N ALA A 6 -15.88 -4.38 27.65
CA ALA A 6 -15.41 -4.84 28.95
C ALA A 6 -16.32 -5.94 29.53
N VAL A 7 -17.64 -5.80 29.40
CA VAL A 7 -18.60 -6.80 29.86
C VAL A 7 -18.47 -8.10 29.06
N SER A 8 -18.36 -8.01 27.73
CA SER A 8 -18.16 -9.16 26.84
C SER A 8 -16.88 -9.92 27.19
N LYS A 9 -15.74 -9.22 27.33
CA LYS A 9 -14.47 -9.81 27.78
C LYS A 9 -14.56 -10.41 29.18
N CYS A 10 -15.30 -9.81 30.09
CA CYS A 10 -15.53 -10.38 31.41
C CYS A 10 -16.24 -11.74 31.30
N PHE A 11 -17.31 -11.81 30.50
CA PHE A 11 -18.01 -13.07 30.21
C PHE A 11 -17.11 -14.10 29.53
N GLU A 12 -16.19 -13.70 28.66
CA GLU A 12 -15.19 -14.59 28.07
C GLU A 12 -14.36 -15.29 29.16
N CYS A 13 -13.82 -14.52 30.11
CA CYS A 13 -13.03 -15.07 31.21
C CYS A 13 -13.85 -15.97 32.15
N VAL A 14 -15.05 -15.54 32.58
CA VAL A 14 -15.82 -16.28 33.58
C VAL A 14 -16.56 -17.49 33.01
N CYS A 15 -16.71 -17.59 31.68
CA CYS A 15 -17.27 -18.76 31.00
C CYS A 15 -16.24 -19.86 30.74
N ASP A 16 -14.96 -19.66 31.09
CA ASP A 16 -13.94 -20.70 30.95
C ASP A 16 -14.29 -21.91 31.83
N VAL A 17 -14.32 -23.10 31.21
CA VAL A 17 -14.72 -24.37 31.81
C VAL A 17 -13.85 -24.78 33.00
N SER A 18 -12.66 -24.20 33.16
CA SER A 18 -11.79 -24.38 34.32
C SER A 18 -12.37 -23.78 35.61
N PHE A 19 -13.32 -22.84 35.54
CA PHE A 19 -13.96 -22.25 36.70
C PHE A 19 -15.20 -23.04 37.15
N THR A 20 -15.36 -23.18 38.47
CA THR A 20 -16.50 -23.88 39.09
C THR A 20 -17.86 -23.25 38.77
N LEU A 21 -17.91 -21.93 38.53
CA LEU A 21 -19.14 -21.19 38.23
C LEU A 21 -19.40 -21.00 36.72
N SER A 22 -18.59 -21.60 35.86
CA SER A 22 -18.63 -21.43 34.40
C SER A 22 -20.00 -21.75 33.81
N ASN A 23 -20.62 -22.87 34.18
CA ASN A 23 -21.95 -23.25 33.70
C ASN A 23 -23.02 -22.20 34.03
N ARG A 24 -22.94 -21.58 35.21
CA ARG A 24 -23.86 -20.51 35.61
C ARG A 24 -23.60 -19.24 34.81
N ALA A 25 -22.33 -18.90 34.59
CA ALA A 25 -21.95 -17.76 33.76
C ALA A 25 -22.41 -17.93 32.30
N ILE A 26 -22.22 -19.11 31.72
CA ILE A 26 -22.67 -19.46 30.36
C ILE A 26 -24.18 -19.30 30.23
N ALA A 27 -24.96 -19.79 31.19
CA ALA A 27 -26.42 -19.63 31.20
C ALA A 27 -26.84 -18.15 31.28
N HIS A 28 -26.22 -17.36 32.17
CA HIS A 28 -26.51 -15.92 32.27
C HIS A 28 -26.13 -15.16 30.99
N ARG A 29 -24.98 -15.49 30.40
CA ARG A 29 -24.53 -14.93 29.12
C ARG A 29 -25.54 -15.23 28.02
N GLY A 30 -26.01 -16.48 27.92
CA GLY A 30 -27.06 -16.88 26.97
C GLY A 30 -28.31 -16.03 27.10
N ASN A 31 -28.85 -15.91 28.32
CA ASN A 31 -30.05 -15.10 28.58
C ASN A 31 -29.87 -13.62 28.21
N ILE A 32 -28.67 -13.05 28.41
CA ILE A 32 -28.36 -11.68 28.01
C ILE A 32 -28.35 -11.54 26.50
N ILE A 33 -27.69 -12.47 25.79
CA ILE A 33 -27.62 -12.50 24.33
C ILE A 33 -29.04 -12.64 23.75
N ASP A 34 -29.85 -13.56 24.26
CA ASP A 34 -31.23 -13.78 23.81
C ASP A 34 -32.08 -12.52 23.96
N LYS A 35 -31.93 -11.81 25.09
CA LYS A 35 -32.62 -10.53 25.32
C LYS A 35 -32.15 -9.44 24.36
N ILE A 36 -30.85 -9.36 24.07
CA ILE A 36 -30.31 -8.42 23.09
C ILE A 36 -30.86 -8.73 21.69
N LEU A 37 -30.88 -10.01 21.30
CA LEU A 37 -31.42 -10.44 20.00
C LEU A 37 -32.91 -10.14 19.87
N ALA A 38 -33.71 -10.39 20.93
CA ALA A 38 -35.13 -10.07 20.93
C ALA A 38 -35.37 -8.55 20.74
N ASN A 39 -34.62 -7.72 21.46
CA ASN A 39 -34.71 -6.26 21.32
C ASN A 39 -34.22 -5.77 19.96
N PHE A 40 -33.14 -6.36 19.42
CA PHE A 40 -32.65 -6.07 18.08
C PHE A 40 -33.71 -6.40 17.03
N ASN A 41 -34.36 -7.56 17.13
CA ASN A 41 -35.39 -7.97 16.17
C ASN A 41 -36.62 -7.06 16.22
N ALA A 42 -37.02 -6.61 17.42
CA ALA A 42 -38.09 -5.63 17.56
C ALA A 42 -37.71 -4.28 16.92
N ALA A 43 -36.49 -3.80 17.15
CA ALA A 43 -36.00 -2.56 16.54
C ALA A 43 -35.84 -2.68 15.01
N MET A 44 -35.43 -3.85 14.50
CA MET A 44 -35.39 -4.14 13.06
C MET A 44 -36.79 -4.12 12.44
N GLY A 45 -37.79 -4.67 13.11
CA GLY A 45 -39.18 -4.64 12.64
C GLY A 45 -39.70 -3.21 12.49
N ILE A 46 -39.40 -2.34 13.46
CA ILE A 46 -39.73 -0.91 13.38
C ILE A 46 -38.99 -0.26 12.21
N PHE A 47 -37.67 -0.48 12.10
CA PHE A 47 -36.85 0.05 11.00
C PHE A 47 -37.38 -0.35 9.62
N GLU A 48 -37.86 -1.58 9.45
CA GLU A 48 -38.41 -2.08 8.19
C GLU A 48 -39.76 -1.45 7.80
N GLU A 49 -40.53 -0.98 8.78
CA GLU A 49 -41.83 -0.33 8.57
C GLU A 49 -41.73 1.19 8.37
N MET A 50 -40.55 1.78 8.63
CA MET A 50 -40.32 3.22 8.56
C MET A 50 -39.87 3.65 7.16
N ASP A 51 -40.52 4.69 6.62
CA ASP A 51 -40.10 5.33 5.36
C ASP A 51 -38.92 6.29 5.56
N GLU A 52 -38.93 7.06 6.64
CA GLU A 52 -37.85 7.96 7.08
C GLU A 52 -37.66 7.79 8.60
N ALA A 53 -36.41 7.70 9.05
CA ALA A 53 -36.08 7.52 10.46
C ALA A 53 -35.05 8.56 10.90
N ASP A 54 -35.33 9.25 12.00
CA ASP A 54 -34.37 10.18 12.60
C ASP A 54 -33.38 9.46 13.54
N GLU A 55 -32.48 10.23 14.16
CA GLU A 55 -31.45 9.66 15.03
C GLU A 55 -32.04 8.99 16.29
N ASP A 56 -33.13 9.52 16.84
CA ASP A 56 -33.79 8.99 18.03
C ASP A 56 -34.54 7.69 17.71
N ASP A 57 -35.17 7.61 16.53
CA ASP A 57 -35.81 6.41 16.02
C ASP A 57 -34.80 5.28 15.78
N LEU A 58 -33.61 5.62 15.29
CA LEU A 58 -32.53 4.67 15.03
C LEU A 58 -31.73 4.29 16.29
N TYR A 59 -31.86 5.03 17.39
CA TYR A 59 -31.10 4.79 18.61
C TYR A 59 -31.30 3.37 19.20
N PRO A 60 -32.52 2.82 19.32
CA PRO A 60 -32.73 1.45 19.79
C PRO A 60 -32.03 0.41 18.91
N LEU A 61 -32.05 0.60 17.59
CA LEU A 61 -31.37 -0.27 16.63
C LEU A 61 -29.85 -0.20 16.84
N LEU A 62 -29.29 1.01 16.84
CA LEU A 62 -27.86 1.25 17.07
C LEU A 62 -27.39 0.70 18.43
N LEU A 63 -28.17 0.90 19.49
CA LEU A 63 -27.84 0.42 20.83
C LEU A 63 -27.72 -1.11 20.88
N ASN A 64 -28.64 -1.82 20.21
CA ASN A 64 -28.56 -3.28 20.18
C ASN A 64 -27.46 -3.78 19.24
N LEU A 65 -27.20 -3.11 18.12
CA LEU A 65 -26.04 -3.40 17.26
C LEU A 65 -24.71 -3.24 18.01
N ARG A 66 -24.55 -2.16 18.80
CA ARG A 66 -23.36 -1.95 19.66
C ARG A 66 -23.16 -3.11 20.64
N LYS A 67 -24.24 -3.62 21.25
CA LYS A 67 -24.16 -4.77 22.16
C LYS A 67 -23.84 -6.05 21.41
N LEU A 68 -24.47 -6.29 20.26
CA LEU A 68 -24.22 -7.48 19.44
C LEU A 68 -22.77 -7.52 18.93
N ASP A 69 -22.25 -6.42 18.40
CA ASP A 69 -20.85 -6.34 17.94
C ASP A 69 -19.86 -6.61 19.09
N ALA A 70 -20.09 -6.00 20.26
CA ALA A 70 -19.26 -6.22 21.44
C ALA A 70 -19.30 -7.68 21.94
N PHE A 71 -20.48 -8.31 22.00
CA PHE A 71 -20.61 -9.72 22.40
C PHE A 71 -20.04 -10.67 21.35
N HIS A 72 -20.29 -10.41 20.06
CA HIS A 72 -19.80 -11.25 18.97
C HIS A 72 -18.27 -11.22 18.85
N GLN A 73 -17.61 -10.23 19.46
CA GLN A 73 -16.14 -10.19 19.55
C GLN A 73 -15.54 -11.38 20.30
N CYS A 74 -16.19 -11.77 21.40
CA CYS A 74 -15.67 -12.78 22.33
C CYS A 74 -16.52 -14.06 22.33
N HIS A 75 -17.68 -14.03 21.70
CA HIS A 75 -18.65 -15.12 21.74
C HIS A 75 -19.21 -15.40 20.36
N ASP A 76 -19.31 -16.68 20.02
CA ASP A 76 -19.87 -17.12 18.75
C ASP A 76 -21.40 -16.97 18.76
N LEU A 77 -21.90 -16.01 17.98
CA LEU A 77 -23.33 -15.83 17.71
C LEU A 77 -23.77 -16.49 16.38
N GLY A 78 -22.96 -17.35 15.76
CA GLY A 78 -23.17 -17.89 14.41
C GLY A 78 -24.47 -18.68 14.20
N ASN A 79 -25.07 -19.18 15.27
CA ASN A 79 -26.37 -19.89 15.27
C ASN A 79 -27.59 -18.94 15.18
N THR A 80 -27.36 -17.64 15.16
CA THR A 80 -28.41 -16.62 15.09
C THR A 80 -28.63 -16.16 13.65
N ASP A 81 -29.85 -15.74 13.34
CA ASP A 81 -30.22 -15.20 12.02
C ASP A 81 -29.83 -13.71 11.87
N LEU A 82 -28.58 -13.38 12.21
CA LEU A 82 -28.07 -12.00 12.16
C LEU A 82 -27.66 -11.56 10.75
N TRP A 83 -27.16 -12.50 9.95
CA TRP A 83 -26.57 -12.17 8.66
C TRP A 83 -27.55 -11.51 7.70
N ASP A 84 -28.77 -12.02 7.59
CA ASP A 84 -29.75 -11.51 6.63
C ASP A 84 -30.28 -10.14 7.07
N LYS A 85 -30.44 -9.90 8.38
CA LYS A 85 -30.79 -8.60 8.95
C LYS A 85 -29.72 -7.54 8.76
N ILE A 86 -28.45 -7.89 9.02
CA ILE A 86 -27.32 -7.00 8.76
C ILE A 86 -27.19 -6.70 7.26
N HIS A 87 -27.44 -7.70 6.43
CA HIS A 87 -27.44 -7.50 4.98
C HIS A 87 -28.51 -6.51 4.53
N LEU A 88 -29.69 -6.49 5.16
CA LEU A 88 -30.73 -5.50 4.91
C LEU A 88 -30.24 -4.08 5.27
N LEU A 89 -29.61 -3.91 6.42
CA LEU A 89 -29.05 -2.62 6.83
C LEU A 89 -27.96 -2.12 5.88
N PHE A 90 -27.11 -3.00 5.35
CA PHE A 90 -26.15 -2.62 4.32
C PHE A 90 -26.82 -2.17 3.01
N LYS A 91 -27.95 -2.79 2.62
CA LYS A 91 -28.70 -2.33 1.44
C LYS A 91 -29.31 -0.96 1.68
N ALA A 92 -29.95 -0.77 2.83
CA ALA A 92 -30.48 0.54 3.20
C ALA A 92 -29.38 1.62 3.21
N ALA A 93 -28.16 1.29 3.67
CA ALA A 93 -27.02 2.20 3.62
C ALA A 93 -26.51 2.50 2.19
N ILE A 94 -26.77 1.62 1.23
CA ILE A 94 -26.43 1.88 -0.18
C ILE A 94 -27.48 2.77 -0.83
N ASP A 95 -28.74 2.58 -0.45
CA ASP A 95 -29.89 3.25 -1.06
C ASP A 95 -30.20 4.61 -0.39
N ASN A 96 -29.76 4.83 0.85
CA ASN A 96 -29.97 6.04 1.65
C ASN A 96 -28.64 6.66 2.12
N GLU A 97 -28.34 7.86 1.63
CA GLU A 97 -27.10 8.60 1.94
C GLU A 97 -27.05 9.12 3.39
N ASP A 98 -28.19 9.23 4.07
CA ASP A 98 -28.32 9.71 5.46
C ASP A 98 -28.19 8.60 6.51
N MET A 99 -27.87 7.37 6.08
CA MET A 99 -27.66 6.25 7.00
C MET A 99 -26.57 6.58 8.03
N SER A 100 -26.87 6.31 9.32
CA SER A 100 -25.92 6.49 10.41
C SER A 100 -24.62 5.71 10.18
N PRO A 101 -23.45 6.37 10.12
CA PRO A 101 -22.17 5.68 9.92
C PRO A 101 -21.86 4.64 10.99
N GLU A 102 -22.32 4.87 12.21
CA GLU A 102 -22.07 3.95 13.31
C GLU A 102 -22.90 2.66 13.19
N ILE A 103 -24.13 2.74 12.68
CA ILE A 103 -24.92 1.54 12.37
C ILE A 103 -24.17 0.68 11.36
N VAL A 104 -23.64 1.30 10.30
CA VAL A 104 -22.89 0.61 9.24
C VAL A 104 -21.58 0.03 9.77
N ASP A 105 -20.85 0.74 10.64
CA ASP A 105 -19.66 0.23 11.34
C ASP A 105 -19.97 -1.05 12.14
N LYS A 106 -21.03 -1.03 12.96
CA LYS A 106 -21.43 -2.23 13.72
C LYS A 106 -21.88 -3.38 12.84
N CYS A 107 -22.53 -3.08 11.71
CA CYS A 107 -22.85 -4.08 10.69
C CYS A 107 -21.59 -4.74 10.13
N PHE A 108 -20.54 -3.96 9.80
CA PHE A 108 -19.26 -4.51 9.36
C PHE A 108 -18.58 -5.37 10.43
N GLY A 109 -18.55 -4.89 11.68
CA GLY A 109 -18.02 -5.64 12.82
C GLY A 109 -18.68 -7.01 12.97
N ILE A 110 -20.01 -7.05 13.01
CA ILE A 110 -20.76 -8.31 13.17
C ILE A 110 -20.60 -9.21 11.94
N ALA A 111 -20.64 -8.66 10.73
CA ALA A 111 -20.48 -9.44 9.50
C ALA A 111 -19.09 -10.10 9.43
N ASN A 112 -18.02 -9.35 9.72
CA ASN A 112 -16.65 -9.85 9.72
C ASN A 112 -16.46 -10.95 10.78
N ARG A 113 -16.89 -10.71 12.02
CA ARG A 113 -16.82 -11.69 13.11
C ARG A 113 -17.64 -12.96 12.79
N SER A 114 -18.78 -12.83 12.12
CA SER A 114 -19.57 -13.99 11.67
C SER A 114 -18.82 -14.87 10.68
N LEU A 115 -17.98 -14.28 9.83
CA LEU A 115 -17.11 -15.04 8.94
C LEU A 115 -15.96 -15.71 9.71
N LEU A 116 -15.32 -14.99 10.63
CA LEU A 116 -14.21 -15.50 11.44
C LEU A 116 -14.63 -16.65 12.36
N TRP A 117 -15.77 -16.53 13.05
CA TRP A 117 -16.34 -17.62 13.84
C TRP A 117 -16.68 -18.83 12.98
N GLY A 118 -17.23 -18.61 11.78
CA GLY A 118 -17.46 -19.71 10.84
C GLY A 118 -16.18 -20.40 10.39
N LEU A 119 -15.10 -19.66 10.14
CA LEU A 119 -13.78 -20.24 9.85
C LEU A 119 -13.27 -21.06 11.04
N TYR A 120 -13.40 -20.53 12.26
CA TYR A 120 -13.04 -21.26 13.47
C TYR A 120 -13.84 -22.56 13.63
N GLN A 121 -15.14 -22.54 13.36
CA GLN A 121 -15.99 -23.73 13.38
C GLN A 121 -15.53 -24.77 12.34
N LEU A 122 -15.18 -24.35 11.12
CA LEU A 122 -14.61 -25.25 10.11
C LEU A 122 -13.29 -25.87 10.56
N ASP A 123 -12.42 -25.10 11.22
CA ASP A 123 -11.14 -25.58 11.78
C ASP A 123 -11.36 -26.61 12.91
N MET A 124 -12.47 -26.51 13.67
CA MET A 124 -12.86 -27.49 14.69
C MET A 124 -13.49 -28.74 14.10
N GLN A 125 -14.41 -28.57 13.16
CA GLN A 125 -15.08 -29.66 12.49
C GLN A 125 -15.48 -29.23 11.07
N PHE A 126 -14.88 -29.86 10.07
CA PHE A 126 -15.16 -29.54 8.69
C PHE A 126 -16.63 -29.82 8.34
N ASP A 127 -17.30 -28.80 7.81
CA ASP A 127 -18.67 -28.86 7.32
C ASP A 127 -18.75 -28.20 5.93
N LYS A 128 -19.11 -29.01 4.93
CA LYS A 128 -19.20 -28.59 3.53
C LYS A 128 -20.30 -27.54 3.28
N ASP A 129 -21.40 -27.58 4.03
CA ASP A 129 -22.49 -26.63 3.85
C ASP A 129 -22.18 -25.30 4.54
N LEU A 130 -21.52 -25.36 5.70
CA LEU A 130 -20.94 -24.16 6.32
C LEU A 130 -19.91 -23.51 5.39
N LEU A 131 -19.00 -24.30 4.79
CA LEU A 131 -18.03 -23.79 3.81
C LEU A 131 -18.71 -23.04 2.66
N LYS A 132 -19.71 -23.64 2.00
CA LYS A 132 -20.47 -22.97 0.93
C LYS A 132 -21.14 -21.69 1.42
N LYS A 133 -21.69 -21.70 2.64
CA LYS A 133 -22.33 -20.54 3.26
C LYS A 133 -21.32 -19.41 3.45
N LEU A 134 -20.14 -19.69 4.00
CA LEU A 134 -19.07 -18.71 4.18
C LEU A 134 -18.56 -18.15 2.85
N VAL A 135 -18.38 -18.98 1.83
CA VAL A 135 -18.01 -18.55 0.47
C VAL A 135 -19.02 -17.55 -0.09
N LYS A 136 -20.32 -17.82 0.04
CA LYS A 136 -21.38 -16.90 -0.43
C LYS A 136 -21.34 -15.60 0.35
N ARG A 137 -21.16 -15.68 1.68
CA ARG A 137 -21.16 -14.54 2.60
C ARG A 137 -19.95 -13.64 2.39
N SER A 138 -18.74 -14.18 2.25
CA SER A 138 -17.50 -13.43 2.03
C SER A 138 -17.53 -12.66 0.71
N ARG A 139 -17.96 -13.30 -0.38
CA ARG A 139 -18.11 -12.64 -1.69
C ARG A 139 -19.13 -11.50 -1.64
N LYS A 140 -20.26 -11.73 -0.97
CA LYS A 140 -21.29 -10.70 -0.80
C LYS A 140 -20.76 -9.50 0.01
N LEU A 141 -20.03 -9.76 1.10
CA LEU A 141 -19.42 -8.71 1.91
C LEU A 141 -18.37 -7.92 1.11
N CYS A 142 -17.56 -8.60 0.29
CA CYS A 142 -16.62 -7.95 -0.62
C CYS A 142 -17.33 -6.99 -1.59
N THR A 143 -18.45 -7.41 -2.19
CA THR A 143 -19.26 -6.53 -3.06
C THR A 143 -19.87 -5.35 -2.29
N LEU A 144 -20.37 -5.58 -1.07
CA LEU A 144 -20.94 -4.52 -0.25
C LEU A 144 -19.88 -3.48 0.13
N CYS A 145 -18.68 -3.91 0.52
CA CYS A 145 -17.58 -3.00 0.83
C CYS A 145 -17.22 -2.14 -0.38
N GLN A 146 -17.10 -2.75 -1.58
CA GLN A 146 -16.79 -2.00 -2.81
C GLN A 146 -17.86 -0.94 -3.14
N LYS A 147 -19.14 -1.23 -2.89
CA LYS A 147 -20.22 -0.24 -3.08
C LYS A 147 -20.17 0.87 -2.03
N LEU A 148 -20.06 0.51 -0.76
CA LEU A 148 -20.05 1.47 0.36
C LEU A 148 -18.78 2.31 0.43
N MET A 149 -17.69 1.89 -0.21
CA MET A 149 -16.50 2.73 -0.42
C MET A 149 -16.77 3.97 -1.29
N LEU A 150 -17.88 3.99 -2.03
CA LEU A 150 -18.31 5.09 -2.90
C LEU A 150 -19.47 5.90 -2.29
N HIS A 151 -19.77 5.69 -1.01
CA HIS A 151 -20.86 6.36 -0.32
C HIS A 151 -20.61 7.87 -0.15
N ALA A 152 -21.67 8.68 -0.03
CA ALA A 152 -21.55 10.12 0.17
C ALA A 152 -20.88 10.47 1.52
N ASN A 153 -21.22 9.73 2.57
CA ASN A 153 -20.61 9.85 3.89
C ASN A 153 -19.21 9.20 3.95
N THR A 154 -18.18 10.04 4.17
CA THR A 154 -16.77 9.62 4.20
C THR A 154 -16.43 8.61 5.30
N GLN A 155 -17.12 8.62 6.44
CA GLN A 155 -16.88 7.65 7.51
C GLN A 155 -17.27 6.24 7.08
N ILE A 156 -18.41 6.11 6.39
CA ILE A 156 -18.86 4.83 5.81
C ILE A 156 -17.84 4.32 4.81
N CYS A 157 -17.30 5.20 3.95
CA CYS A 157 -16.25 4.81 3.00
C CYS A 157 -15.02 4.26 3.72
N HIS A 158 -14.59 4.88 4.82
CA HIS A 158 -13.46 4.44 5.62
C HIS A 158 -13.69 3.08 6.29
N TYR A 159 -14.88 2.85 6.85
CA TYR A 159 -15.25 1.56 7.45
C TYR A 159 -15.30 0.45 6.39
N ALA A 160 -15.91 0.73 5.24
CA ALA A 160 -16.00 -0.20 4.12
C ALA A 160 -14.62 -0.59 3.59
N TYR A 161 -13.74 0.38 3.39
CA TYR A 161 -12.37 0.14 2.95
C TYR A 161 -11.57 -0.69 3.96
N SER A 162 -11.63 -0.34 5.25
CA SER A 162 -10.88 -1.05 6.29
C SER A 162 -11.36 -2.50 6.40
N THR A 163 -12.68 -2.70 6.38
CA THR A 163 -13.29 -4.04 6.39
C THR A 163 -12.92 -4.85 5.16
N LEU A 164 -12.88 -4.22 3.98
CA LEU A 164 -12.42 -4.89 2.75
C LEU A 164 -10.98 -5.36 2.88
N CYS A 165 -10.06 -4.52 3.36
CA CYS A 165 -8.67 -4.93 3.58
C CYS A 165 -8.57 -6.13 4.54
N ASP A 166 -9.26 -6.09 5.68
CA ASP A 166 -9.25 -7.19 6.65
C ASP A 166 -9.89 -8.47 6.09
N LEU A 167 -10.95 -8.33 5.28
CA LEU A 167 -11.59 -9.43 4.59
C LEU A 167 -10.65 -10.10 3.58
N LEU A 168 -9.90 -9.31 2.80
CA LEU A 168 -8.94 -9.86 1.84
C LEU A 168 -7.76 -10.58 2.52
N ILE A 169 -7.37 -10.17 3.73
CA ILE A 169 -6.36 -10.88 4.53
C ILE A 169 -6.93 -12.20 5.07
N SER A 170 -8.10 -12.14 5.69
CA SER A 170 -8.73 -13.30 6.32
C SER A 170 -9.19 -14.36 5.31
N MET A 171 -9.64 -13.93 4.13
CA MET A 171 -10.03 -14.78 3.00
C MET A 171 -8.95 -14.78 1.91
N SER A 172 -7.69 -14.93 2.32
CA SER A 172 -6.55 -14.94 1.42
C SER A 172 -6.30 -16.33 0.82
N PRO A 173 -5.54 -16.43 -0.29
CA PRO A 173 -5.14 -17.71 -0.88
C PRO A 173 -4.39 -18.63 0.09
N HIS A 174 -3.74 -18.08 1.12
CA HIS A 174 -2.98 -18.82 2.13
C HIS A 174 -3.83 -19.73 3.01
N LEU A 175 -5.17 -19.62 2.97
CA LEU A 175 -6.05 -20.56 3.66
C LEU A 175 -5.85 -22.02 3.20
N VAL A 176 -5.36 -22.22 1.97
CA VAL A 176 -5.02 -23.53 1.42
C VAL A 176 -3.96 -24.27 2.24
N ASP A 177 -3.07 -23.54 2.92
CA ASP A 177 -1.99 -24.11 3.74
C ASP A 177 -2.53 -24.79 5.01
N LYS A 178 -3.71 -24.35 5.48
CA LYS A 178 -4.41 -24.99 6.60
C LYS A 178 -5.22 -26.21 6.14
N ASN A 179 -6.00 -26.03 5.09
CA ASN A 179 -6.84 -27.08 4.51
C ASN A 179 -7.03 -26.79 3.01
N PRO A 180 -6.67 -27.72 2.10
CA PRO A 180 -6.84 -27.53 0.66
C PRO A 180 -8.28 -27.17 0.24
N ASP A 181 -9.28 -27.69 0.93
CA ASP A 181 -10.70 -27.41 0.64
C ASP A 181 -11.06 -25.93 0.87
N TYR A 182 -10.26 -25.19 1.64
CA TYR A 182 -10.51 -23.76 1.90
C TYR A 182 -10.10 -22.86 0.74
N GLN A 183 -9.47 -23.38 -0.31
CA GLN A 183 -9.10 -22.58 -1.48
C GLN A 183 -10.29 -21.81 -2.07
N VAL A 184 -11.51 -22.37 -2.00
CA VAL A 184 -12.73 -21.73 -2.52
C VAL A 184 -13.19 -20.50 -1.73
N LEU A 185 -12.71 -20.33 -0.50
CA LEU A 185 -12.98 -19.15 0.33
C LEU A 185 -12.16 -17.94 -0.10
N ALA A 186 -11.01 -18.18 -0.74
CA ALA A 186 -10.12 -17.11 -1.17
C ALA A 186 -10.86 -16.15 -2.11
N ILE A 187 -10.78 -14.85 -1.79
CA ILE A 187 -11.35 -13.81 -2.66
C ILE A 187 -10.40 -13.57 -3.82
N GLU A 188 -10.90 -13.70 -5.03
CA GLU A 188 -10.13 -13.43 -6.24
C GLU A 188 -9.80 -11.94 -6.34
N ILE A 189 -8.51 -11.65 -6.45
CA ILE A 189 -8.00 -10.29 -6.67
C ILE A 189 -7.86 -10.06 -8.17
N ASN A 190 -8.69 -9.16 -8.71
CA ASN A 190 -8.57 -8.70 -10.10
C ASN A 190 -8.09 -7.24 -10.15
N GLU A 191 -7.75 -6.76 -11.35
CA GLU A 191 -7.27 -5.40 -11.56
C GLU A 191 -8.28 -4.34 -11.11
N ASN A 192 -9.58 -4.58 -11.31
CA ASN A 192 -10.64 -3.64 -10.91
C ASN A 192 -10.66 -3.44 -9.39
N LEU A 193 -10.53 -4.51 -8.61
CA LEU A 193 -10.47 -4.43 -7.15
C LEU A 193 -9.22 -3.68 -6.67
N ILE A 194 -8.06 -3.95 -7.29
CA ILE A 194 -6.82 -3.22 -6.99
C ILE A 194 -6.99 -1.73 -7.29
N GLN A 195 -7.58 -1.39 -8.44
CA GLN A 195 -7.85 0.00 -8.81
C GLN A 195 -8.84 0.66 -7.85
N ALA A 196 -9.91 -0.02 -7.42
CA ALA A 196 -10.85 0.52 -6.44
C ALA A 196 -10.17 0.87 -5.11
N LEU A 197 -9.32 -0.02 -4.58
CA LEU A 197 -8.52 0.24 -3.37
C LEU A 197 -7.57 1.42 -3.54
N LEU A 198 -6.92 1.53 -4.71
CA LEU A 198 -5.98 2.62 -5.01
C LEU A 198 -6.68 3.96 -5.20
N THR A 199 -7.81 3.99 -5.89
CA THR A 199 -8.64 5.19 -6.05
C THR A 199 -9.05 5.72 -4.69
N PHE A 200 -9.51 4.85 -3.79
CA PHE A 200 -9.82 5.23 -2.42
C PHE A 200 -8.61 5.84 -1.69
N LEU A 201 -7.43 5.20 -1.75
CA LEU A 201 -6.22 5.73 -1.12
C LEU A 201 -5.81 7.10 -1.68
N ASN A 202 -5.88 7.27 -3.00
CA ASN A 202 -5.60 8.54 -3.63
C ASN A 202 -6.55 9.62 -3.09
N THR A 203 -7.85 9.36 -3.05
CA THR A 203 -8.86 10.32 -2.57
C THR A 203 -8.69 10.68 -1.09
N TYR A 204 -8.54 9.68 -0.20
CA TYR A 204 -8.65 9.91 1.25
C TYR A 204 -7.31 10.01 1.98
N VAL A 205 -6.21 9.57 1.37
CA VAL A 205 -4.87 9.60 1.98
C VAL A 205 -3.97 10.63 1.30
N PHE A 206 -3.75 10.50 -0.01
CA PHE A 206 -2.74 11.31 -0.72
C PHE A 206 -3.25 12.66 -1.24
N PHE A 207 -4.52 12.75 -1.60
CA PHE A 207 -5.13 13.97 -2.16
C PHE A 207 -6.33 14.49 -1.35
N ALA A 208 -6.51 13.98 -0.13
CA ALA A 208 -7.54 14.48 0.77
C ALA A 208 -7.28 15.95 1.11
N GLU A 209 -8.29 16.78 0.89
CA GLU A 209 -8.23 18.21 1.19
C GLU A 209 -7.91 18.45 2.67
N GLU A 210 -6.95 19.34 2.92
CA GLU A 210 -6.60 19.76 4.27
C GLU A 210 -7.50 20.91 4.69
N SER A 211 -8.26 20.73 5.78
CA SER A 211 -9.02 21.81 6.36
C SER A 211 -8.06 22.83 7.00
N LYS A 212 -8.00 24.02 6.40
CA LYS A 212 -7.09 25.11 6.82
C LYS A 212 -7.33 25.59 8.26
N ASN A 213 -8.51 25.32 8.81
CA ASN A 213 -8.95 25.81 10.12
C ASN A 213 -8.92 24.74 11.24
N GLN A 214 -8.32 23.57 10.99
CA GLN A 214 -8.18 22.55 12.05
C GLN A 214 -7.07 22.92 13.05
N ASP A 215 -7.36 22.72 14.34
CA ASP A 215 -6.36 22.76 15.39
C ASP A 215 -5.32 21.63 15.23
N GLU A 216 -4.21 21.70 15.98
CA GLU A 216 -3.12 20.73 15.89
C GLU A 216 -3.57 19.31 16.28
N GLN A 217 -4.46 19.19 17.26
CA GLN A 217 -4.95 17.89 17.75
C GLN A 217 -5.78 17.18 16.67
N ALA A 218 -6.69 17.89 16.01
CA ALA A 218 -7.51 17.37 14.91
C ALA A 218 -6.65 17.00 13.69
N LYS A 219 -5.57 17.74 13.42
CA LYS A 219 -4.59 17.39 12.38
C LYS A 219 -3.88 16.08 12.71
N ILE A 220 -3.43 15.90 13.96
CA ILE A 220 -2.78 14.67 14.42
C ILE A 220 -3.73 13.48 14.28
N GLU A 221 -4.99 13.61 14.71
CA GLU A 221 -5.99 12.54 14.59
C GLU A 221 -6.30 12.19 13.13
N THR A 222 -6.42 13.21 12.27
CA THR A 222 -6.63 13.02 10.83
C THR A 222 -5.45 12.29 10.20
N LEU A 223 -4.22 12.68 10.55
CA LEU A 223 -3.00 12.01 10.07
C LEU A 223 -2.95 10.55 10.55
N HIS A 224 -3.30 10.26 11.81
CA HIS A 224 -3.39 8.89 12.31
C HIS A 224 -4.39 8.04 11.54
N LYS A 225 -5.57 8.59 11.21
CA LYS A 225 -6.57 7.92 10.37
C LYS A 225 -6.01 7.62 8.98
N LYS A 226 -5.40 8.60 8.31
CA LYS A 226 -4.75 8.42 7.00
C LYS A 226 -3.65 7.34 7.03
N ARG A 227 -2.80 7.36 8.08
CA ARG A 227 -1.75 6.36 8.30
C ARG A 227 -2.32 4.95 8.46
N ASN A 228 -3.44 4.79 9.18
CA ASN A 228 -4.10 3.50 9.34
C ASN A 228 -4.66 2.97 8.00
N LEU A 229 -5.28 3.83 7.19
CA LEU A 229 -5.79 3.45 5.87
C LEU A 229 -4.67 3.02 4.91
N LEU A 230 -3.55 3.75 4.90
CA LEU A 230 -2.37 3.37 4.12
C LEU A 230 -1.79 2.03 4.60
N ALA A 231 -1.65 1.88 5.92
CA ALA A 231 -1.14 0.65 6.51
C ALA A 231 -2.02 -0.56 6.17
N ALA A 232 -3.35 -0.40 6.10
CA ALA A 232 -4.27 -1.48 5.71
C ALA A 232 -3.96 -2.00 4.29
N TYR A 233 -3.76 -1.13 3.31
CA TYR A 233 -3.35 -1.54 1.95
C TYR A 233 -1.95 -2.17 1.93
N CYS A 234 -1.00 -1.55 2.64
CA CYS A 234 0.36 -2.06 2.73
C CYS A 234 0.41 -3.48 3.32
N LYS A 235 -0.46 -3.79 4.30
CA LYS A 235 -0.60 -5.15 4.85
C LYS A 235 -0.95 -6.17 3.77
N LEU A 236 -1.81 -5.81 2.80
CA LEU A 236 -2.16 -6.71 1.69
C LEU A 236 -0.93 -7.09 0.84
N ILE A 237 0.01 -6.17 0.66
CA ILE A 237 1.25 -6.43 -0.09
C ILE A 237 2.21 -7.28 0.74
N VAL A 238 2.48 -6.90 2.00
CA VAL A 238 3.47 -7.61 2.84
C VAL A 238 3.01 -9.01 3.26
N HIS A 239 1.70 -9.28 3.25
CA HIS A 239 1.14 -10.61 3.43
C HIS A 239 0.92 -11.37 2.12
N ASN A 240 1.44 -10.87 0.99
CA ASN A 240 1.34 -11.50 -0.33
C ASN A 240 -0.12 -11.83 -0.74
N VAL A 241 -1.07 -10.96 -0.35
CA VAL A 241 -2.46 -10.99 -0.81
C VAL A 241 -2.57 -10.25 -2.13
N LEU A 242 -1.93 -9.08 -2.22
CA LEU A 242 -1.74 -8.35 -3.48
C LEU A 242 -0.35 -8.65 -4.05
N PRO A 243 -0.21 -8.64 -5.39
CA PRO A 243 1.10 -8.76 -6.02
C PRO A 243 2.00 -7.60 -5.60
N ILE A 244 3.31 -7.85 -5.45
CA ILE A 244 4.30 -6.82 -5.07
C ILE A 244 4.27 -5.60 -6.03
N GLN A 245 3.88 -5.81 -7.29
CA GLN A 245 3.70 -4.74 -8.27
C GLN A 245 2.63 -3.70 -7.86
N ALA A 246 1.63 -4.10 -7.07
CA ALA A 246 0.59 -3.19 -6.57
C ALA A 246 1.16 -2.08 -5.65
N ALA A 247 2.39 -2.27 -5.14
CA ALA A 247 3.10 -1.24 -4.37
C ALA A 247 3.60 -0.07 -5.24
N THR A 248 3.58 -0.19 -6.57
CA THR A 248 4.05 0.86 -7.51
C THR A 248 3.44 2.22 -7.18
N ASN A 249 2.13 2.22 -6.90
CA ASN A 249 1.32 3.43 -6.71
C ASN A 249 1.48 4.07 -5.33
N ILE A 250 2.03 3.36 -4.34
CA ILE A 250 2.38 3.94 -3.03
C ILE A 250 3.86 4.37 -3.00
N LEU A 251 4.74 3.63 -3.67
CA LEU A 251 6.17 3.89 -3.68
C LEU A 251 6.52 5.19 -4.42
N LYS A 252 5.73 5.58 -5.43
CA LYS A 252 5.91 6.87 -6.12
C LYS A 252 5.76 8.09 -5.18
N TYR A 253 5.02 7.93 -4.08
CA TYR A 253 4.76 8.95 -3.08
C TYR A 253 5.81 9.00 -1.96
N TYR A 254 6.83 8.14 -1.99
CA TYR A 254 7.81 7.99 -0.90
C TYR A 254 8.60 9.27 -0.60
N VAL A 255 8.89 10.08 -1.62
CA VAL A 255 9.56 11.38 -1.44
C VAL A 255 8.55 12.44 -0.98
N LYS A 256 7.45 12.58 -1.73
CA LYS A 256 6.46 13.65 -1.54
C LYS A 256 5.82 13.65 -0.15
N PHE A 257 5.53 12.46 0.40
CA PHE A 257 4.87 12.32 1.71
C PHE A 257 5.77 11.64 2.74
N SER A 258 7.07 11.93 2.73
CA SER A 258 8.02 11.23 3.60
C SER A 258 7.80 11.49 5.08
N ASN A 259 7.35 12.69 5.45
CA ASN A 259 7.10 13.06 6.84
C ASN A 259 5.87 12.32 7.39
N ASP A 260 4.82 12.20 6.59
CA ASP A 260 3.53 11.65 7.00
C ASP A 260 3.47 10.13 6.90
N PHE A 261 4.12 9.55 5.87
CA PHE A 261 3.95 8.14 5.49
C PHE A 261 5.28 7.41 5.19
N GLY A 262 6.42 8.11 5.27
CA GLY A 262 7.70 7.56 4.82
C GLY A 262 8.12 6.29 5.55
N ASP A 263 7.84 6.18 6.84
CA ASP A 263 8.12 4.99 7.65
C ASP A 263 7.26 3.78 7.23
N ILE A 264 5.96 3.99 6.99
CA ILE A 264 5.03 2.94 6.52
C ILE A 264 5.47 2.43 5.14
N ILE A 265 5.74 3.35 4.20
CA ILE A 265 6.18 3.02 2.84
C ILE A 265 7.52 2.28 2.88
N LYS A 266 8.49 2.76 3.68
CA LYS A 266 9.80 2.12 3.84
C LYS A 266 9.69 0.71 4.43
N ASN A 267 8.85 0.51 5.45
CA ASN A 267 8.64 -0.81 6.04
C ASN A 267 7.99 -1.77 5.05
N THR A 268 6.95 -1.32 4.34
CA THR A 268 6.26 -2.10 3.29
C THR A 268 7.26 -2.57 2.23
N PHE A 269 8.11 -1.66 1.78
CA PHE A 269 9.15 -1.93 0.81
C PHE A 269 10.21 -2.92 1.31
N THR A 270 10.64 -2.78 2.56
CA THR A 270 11.59 -3.69 3.20
C THR A 270 11.02 -5.11 3.25
N ARG A 271 9.76 -5.26 3.65
CA ARG A 271 9.07 -6.56 3.71
C ARG A 271 8.82 -7.15 2.32
N ALA A 272 8.43 -6.34 1.34
CA ALA A 272 8.27 -6.80 -0.05
C ALA A 272 9.59 -7.38 -0.61
N ARG A 273 10.71 -6.76 -0.28
CA ARG A 273 12.05 -7.24 -0.67
C ARG A 273 12.40 -8.59 -0.03
N ASP A 274 11.96 -8.83 1.21
CA ASP A 274 12.15 -10.11 1.89
C ASP A 274 11.33 -11.23 1.23
N ILE A 275 10.16 -10.91 0.68
CA ILE A 275 9.34 -11.84 -0.13
C ILE A 275 10.01 -12.10 -1.48
N SER A 276 10.36 -11.05 -2.23
CA SER A 276 11.04 -11.19 -3.51
C SER A 276 11.83 -9.95 -3.91
N LYS A 277 13.16 -10.08 -3.91
CA LYS A 277 14.09 -9.02 -4.33
C LYS A 277 13.87 -8.58 -5.78
N ILE A 278 13.69 -9.54 -6.69
CA ILE A 278 13.54 -9.27 -8.13
C ILE A 278 12.23 -8.54 -8.40
N HIS A 279 11.10 -9.05 -7.91
CA HIS A 279 9.81 -8.38 -8.10
C HIS A 279 9.80 -7.00 -7.46
N THR A 280 10.39 -6.84 -6.27
CA THR A 280 10.51 -5.53 -5.62
C THR A 280 11.32 -4.54 -6.46
N ALA A 281 12.43 -4.98 -7.06
CA ALA A 281 13.24 -4.13 -7.93
C ALA A 281 12.53 -3.76 -9.25
N LYS A 282 11.71 -4.66 -9.80
CA LYS A 282 10.81 -4.33 -10.92
C LYS A 282 9.76 -3.31 -10.51
N THR A 283 9.15 -3.46 -9.33
CA THR A 283 8.21 -2.48 -8.78
C THR A 283 8.87 -1.11 -8.59
N MET A 284 10.13 -1.04 -8.13
CA MET A 284 10.88 0.22 -8.09
C MET A 284 10.96 0.87 -9.47
N ALA A 285 11.27 0.08 -10.50
CA ALA A 285 11.34 0.56 -11.89
C ALA A 285 9.98 1.14 -12.32
N TYR A 286 8.88 0.42 -12.07
CA TYR A 286 7.54 0.91 -12.39
C TYR A 286 7.16 2.19 -11.63
N SER A 287 7.60 2.35 -10.37
CA SER A 287 7.38 3.59 -9.61
C SER A 287 8.16 4.75 -10.18
N LEU A 288 9.41 4.53 -10.61
CA LEU A 288 10.21 5.54 -11.31
C LEU A 288 9.54 5.94 -12.63
N MET A 289 9.03 4.97 -13.42
CA MET A 289 8.29 5.26 -14.65
C MET A 289 7.02 6.09 -14.37
N ALA A 290 6.31 5.77 -13.29
CA ALA A 290 5.12 6.54 -12.89
C ALA A 290 5.48 7.99 -12.54
N VAL A 291 6.54 8.22 -11.75
CA VAL A 291 7.01 9.58 -11.43
C VAL A 291 7.50 10.32 -12.68
N TYR A 292 8.19 9.64 -13.61
CA TYR A 292 8.60 10.26 -14.87
C TYR A 292 7.39 10.73 -15.69
N LYS A 293 6.33 9.93 -15.77
CA LYS A 293 5.08 10.34 -16.43
C LYS A 293 4.44 11.54 -15.74
N ASP A 294 4.46 11.59 -14.40
CA ASP A 294 3.97 12.75 -13.64
C ASP A 294 4.82 14.01 -13.94
N CYS A 295 6.15 13.89 -14.07
CA CYS A 295 7.04 14.98 -14.50
C CYS A 295 6.74 15.47 -15.92
N VAL A 296 6.52 14.54 -16.87
CA VAL A 296 6.16 14.87 -18.26
C VAL A 296 4.83 15.62 -18.30
N ALA A 297 3.80 15.11 -17.62
CA ALA A 297 2.48 15.74 -17.57
C ALA A 297 2.53 17.15 -16.94
N THR A 298 3.36 17.35 -15.92
CA THR A 298 3.57 18.68 -15.30
C THR A 298 4.20 19.66 -16.29
N ARG A 299 5.17 19.19 -17.09
CA ARG A 299 5.78 20.00 -18.16
C ARG A 299 4.81 20.29 -19.29
N ASP A 300 3.97 19.33 -19.68
CA ASP A 300 2.90 19.53 -20.67
C ASP A 300 1.95 20.64 -20.26
N ALA A 301 1.41 20.58 -19.04
CA ALA A 301 0.52 21.60 -18.51
C ALA A 301 1.20 22.99 -18.42
N ALA A 302 2.47 23.04 -18.01
CA ALA A 302 3.22 24.28 -17.94
C ALA A 302 3.50 24.88 -19.34
N GLN A 303 3.80 24.03 -20.33
CA GLN A 303 4.01 24.46 -21.72
C GLN A 303 2.72 25.02 -22.33
N GLU A 304 1.58 24.37 -22.09
CA GLU A 304 0.28 24.86 -22.55
C GLU A 304 -0.05 26.25 -21.95
N ALA A 305 0.31 26.48 -20.69
CA ALA A 305 0.11 27.77 -20.03
C ALA A 305 1.06 28.87 -20.55
N ALA A 306 2.29 28.52 -20.91
CA ALA A 306 3.30 29.46 -21.42
C ALA A 306 3.10 29.85 -22.90
N GLY A 307 2.35 29.04 -23.67
CA GLY A 307 2.18 29.25 -25.10
C GLY A 307 3.43 28.88 -25.92
N ASN A 308 3.56 29.45 -27.13
CA ASN A 308 4.63 29.10 -28.07
C ASN A 308 5.92 29.92 -27.89
N ASP A 309 5.94 30.93 -27.01
CA ASP A 309 7.08 31.87 -26.88
C ASP A 309 8.21 31.34 -25.98
N GLU A 310 7.93 30.40 -25.07
CA GLU A 310 8.92 29.84 -24.14
C GLU A 310 8.93 28.31 -24.18
N THR A 311 10.13 27.71 -24.24
CA THR A 311 10.28 26.25 -24.12
C THR A 311 10.45 25.86 -22.65
N VAL A 312 9.49 25.11 -22.11
CA VAL A 312 9.53 24.63 -20.73
C VAL A 312 10.28 23.30 -20.66
N ASN A 313 11.40 23.30 -19.95
CA ASN A 313 12.18 22.08 -19.70
C ASN A 313 11.51 21.18 -18.66
N ILE A 314 11.69 19.87 -18.81
CA ILE A 314 11.19 18.89 -17.82
C ILE A 314 12.04 18.92 -16.54
N ASP A 315 11.39 19.05 -15.39
CA ASP A 315 12.07 18.90 -14.10
C ASP A 315 12.09 17.43 -13.65
N LEU A 316 13.29 16.83 -13.68
CA LEU A 316 13.53 15.46 -13.22
C LEU A 316 13.98 15.39 -11.75
N SER A 317 13.97 16.50 -11.00
CA SER A 317 14.37 16.52 -9.59
C SER A 317 13.58 15.53 -8.72
N PRO A 318 12.24 15.36 -8.85
CA PRO A 318 11.49 14.41 -8.02
C PRO A 318 11.87 12.95 -8.35
N LEU A 319 12.11 12.67 -9.64
CA LEU A 319 12.51 11.36 -10.12
C LEU A 319 13.90 10.97 -9.61
N ARG A 320 14.88 11.88 -9.70
CA ARG A 320 16.26 11.65 -9.23
C ARG A 320 16.30 11.42 -7.71
N GLU A 321 15.54 12.18 -6.94
CA GLU A 321 15.45 12.00 -5.50
C GLU A 321 14.83 10.64 -5.12
N LEU A 322 13.74 10.23 -5.79
CA LEU A 322 13.16 8.91 -5.56
C LEU A 322 14.15 7.79 -5.89
N ALA A 323 14.89 7.91 -6.99
CA ALA A 323 15.90 6.94 -7.37
C ALA A 323 17.03 6.82 -6.36
N ARG A 324 17.51 7.93 -5.79
CA ARG A 324 18.51 7.90 -4.71
C ARG A 324 17.99 7.15 -3.48
N ARG A 325 16.75 7.42 -3.08
CA ARG A 325 16.12 6.71 -1.96
C ARG A 325 15.97 5.21 -2.20
N PHE A 326 15.57 4.81 -3.41
CA PHE A 326 15.55 3.39 -3.79
C PHE A 326 16.93 2.78 -3.83
N ASN A 327 17.93 3.51 -4.34
CA ASN A 327 19.31 3.05 -4.38
C ASN A 327 19.81 2.70 -2.97
N LEU A 328 19.55 3.55 -1.97
CA LEU A 328 19.91 3.29 -0.56
C LEU A 328 19.30 1.99 0.00
N SER A 329 18.22 1.50 -0.61
CA SER A 329 17.55 0.27 -0.19
C SER A 329 18.20 -1.01 -0.74
N PHE A 330 19.15 -0.90 -1.68
CA PHE A 330 20.02 -2.03 -2.02
C PHE A 330 21.14 -2.11 -0.99
N GLY A 331 21.20 -3.22 -0.26
CA GLY A 331 22.24 -3.47 0.75
C GLY A 331 23.65 -3.53 0.17
N LEU A 332 24.67 -3.61 1.03
CA LEU A 332 26.08 -3.54 0.64
C LEU A 332 26.59 -4.77 -0.13
N ASP A 333 25.92 -5.91 0.02
CA ASP A 333 26.27 -7.16 -0.66
C ASP A 333 25.72 -7.17 -2.10
N MET A 334 26.51 -6.64 -3.03
CA MET A 334 26.12 -6.54 -4.45
C MET A 334 25.93 -7.90 -5.11
N ALA A 335 26.64 -8.95 -4.66
CA ALA A 335 26.48 -10.29 -5.18
C ALA A 335 25.05 -10.81 -4.94
N LYS A 336 24.47 -10.52 -3.77
CA LYS A 336 23.09 -10.88 -3.44
C LYS A 336 22.01 -10.01 -4.09
N GLN A 337 22.39 -8.87 -4.67
CA GLN A 337 21.47 -7.91 -5.29
C GLN A 337 21.58 -7.86 -6.82
N ARG A 338 22.57 -8.55 -7.41
CA ARG A 338 22.90 -8.48 -8.83
C ARG A 338 21.71 -8.72 -9.76
N GLU A 339 20.91 -9.75 -9.51
CA GLU A 339 19.78 -10.13 -10.36
C GLU A 339 18.64 -9.11 -10.26
N ALA A 340 18.40 -8.59 -9.05
CA ALA A 340 17.40 -7.57 -8.79
C ALA A 340 17.77 -6.24 -9.48
N LEU A 341 19.03 -5.82 -9.38
CA LEU A 341 19.54 -4.63 -10.08
C LEU A 341 19.47 -4.82 -11.61
N ALA A 342 19.90 -5.96 -12.12
CA ALA A 342 19.81 -6.25 -13.56
C ALA A 342 18.35 -6.23 -14.05
N ALA A 343 17.40 -6.77 -13.26
CA ALA A 343 15.98 -6.72 -13.58
C ALA A 343 15.44 -5.28 -13.59
N LEU A 344 15.80 -4.44 -12.61
CA LEU A 344 15.44 -3.02 -12.58
C LEU A 344 15.94 -2.30 -13.84
N HIS A 345 17.22 -2.47 -14.18
CA HIS A 345 17.78 -1.84 -15.37
C HIS A 345 17.06 -2.28 -16.65
N ARG A 346 16.78 -3.57 -16.82
CA ARG A 346 16.04 -4.08 -18.00
C ARG A 346 14.65 -3.47 -18.13
N GLU A 347 13.88 -3.40 -17.05
CA GLU A 347 12.56 -2.75 -17.09
C GLU A 347 12.67 -1.27 -17.44
N CYS A 348 13.62 -0.55 -16.83
CA CYS A 348 13.86 0.86 -17.09
C CYS A 348 14.30 1.14 -18.54
N ILE A 349 15.22 0.34 -19.08
CA ILE A 349 15.70 0.46 -20.47
C ILE A 349 14.56 0.18 -21.44
N ARG A 350 13.77 -0.88 -21.20
CA ARG A 350 12.60 -1.21 -22.01
C ARG A 350 11.65 -0.02 -22.10
N PHE A 351 11.34 0.63 -20.99
CA PHE A 351 10.49 1.82 -20.98
C PHE A 351 11.13 3.00 -21.74
N ALA A 352 12.39 3.32 -21.46
CA ALA A 352 13.07 4.46 -22.05
C ALA A 352 13.21 4.38 -23.57
N LEU A 353 13.39 3.16 -24.09
CA LEU A 353 13.62 2.88 -25.51
C LEU A 353 12.38 2.34 -26.25
N THR A 354 11.19 2.44 -25.65
CA THR A 354 9.93 2.03 -26.32
C THR A 354 8.94 3.20 -26.39
N PRO A 355 8.60 3.69 -27.61
CA PRO A 355 9.28 3.40 -28.88
C PRO A 355 10.70 4.02 -28.90
N LEU A 356 11.62 3.46 -29.70
CA LEU A 356 13.01 3.94 -29.77
C LEU A 356 13.11 5.30 -30.49
N PHE A 357 12.31 5.48 -31.52
CA PHE A 357 12.20 6.70 -32.30
C PHE A 357 10.80 7.28 -32.13
N ARG A 358 10.64 8.57 -32.42
CA ARG A 358 9.31 9.15 -32.48
C ARG A 358 8.56 8.67 -33.73
N HIS A 359 7.23 8.68 -33.67
CA HIS A 359 6.39 8.31 -34.80
C HIS A 359 6.32 9.40 -35.87
N ASP A 360 6.41 10.66 -35.46
CA ASP A 360 6.36 11.86 -36.32
C ASP A 360 7.73 12.21 -36.93
N ASP A 361 8.81 12.01 -36.17
CA ASP A 361 10.18 12.23 -36.65
C ASP A 361 11.11 11.06 -36.27
N PRO A 362 11.37 10.13 -37.21
CA PRO A 362 12.28 9.00 -37.00
C PRO A 362 13.75 9.38 -36.79
N SER A 363 14.15 10.64 -37.00
CA SER A 363 15.51 11.13 -36.67
C SER A 363 15.67 11.44 -35.18
N GLN A 364 14.55 11.63 -34.47
CA GLN A 364 14.53 12.00 -33.06
C GLN A 364 14.33 10.78 -32.16
N PRO A 365 14.95 10.78 -30.97
CA PRO A 365 14.72 9.73 -30.00
C PRO A 365 13.27 9.75 -29.51
N GLY A 366 12.78 8.57 -29.14
CA GLY A 366 11.45 8.39 -28.58
C GLY A 366 11.19 9.23 -27.32
N PRO A 367 9.92 9.38 -26.93
CA PRO A 367 9.49 10.33 -25.90
C PRO A 367 10.04 10.05 -24.49
N ASN A 368 10.54 8.83 -24.25
CA ASN A 368 10.98 8.39 -22.93
C ASN A 368 12.50 8.43 -22.75
N ILE A 369 13.26 8.95 -23.72
CA ILE A 369 14.74 8.88 -23.71
C ILE A 369 15.37 9.55 -22.49
N LEU A 370 14.78 10.65 -22.01
CA LEU A 370 15.25 11.41 -20.84
C LEU A 370 15.15 10.57 -19.56
N PHE A 371 14.31 9.54 -19.53
CA PHE A 371 14.24 8.62 -18.39
C PHE A 371 15.59 7.92 -18.12
N LEU A 372 16.45 7.74 -19.13
CA LEU A 372 17.77 7.12 -18.94
C LEU A 372 18.67 7.89 -17.97
N GLU A 373 18.44 9.19 -17.76
CA GLU A 373 19.22 10.01 -16.82
C GLU A 373 19.12 9.54 -15.37
N VAL A 374 18.10 8.76 -15.02
CA VAL A 374 17.93 8.23 -13.66
C VAL A 374 18.72 6.92 -13.43
N LEU A 375 19.01 6.16 -14.49
CA LEU A 375 19.69 4.86 -14.38
C LEU A 375 21.14 4.95 -13.87
N PRO A 376 21.93 6.01 -14.14
CA PRO A 376 23.24 6.24 -13.52
C PRO A 376 23.27 6.08 -11.99
N GLU A 377 22.19 6.47 -11.30
CA GLU A 377 22.09 6.32 -9.84
C GLU A 377 22.27 4.84 -9.43
N PHE A 378 21.71 3.90 -10.19
CA PHE A 378 21.79 2.46 -9.92
C PHE A 378 23.02 1.77 -10.53
N ALA A 379 23.55 2.32 -11.64
CA ALA A 379 24.65 1.70 -12.39
C ALA A 379 25.94 1.56 -11.57
N SER A 380 26.13 2.41 -10.56
CA SER A 380 27.26 2.34 -9.61
C SER A 380 27.30 1.04 -8.80
N LYS A 381 26.15 0.37 -8.63
CA LYS A 381 26.01 -0.88 -7.86
C LYS A 381 26.01 -2.14 -8.72
N LEU A 382 26.06 -2.01 -10.05
CA LEU A 382 26.20 -3.16 -10.94
C LEU A 382 27.63 -3.72 -10.88
N LEU A 383 27.73 -5.05 -10.82
CA LEU A 383 29.01 -5.74 -10.99
C LEU A 383 29.47 -5.62 -12.44
N LYS A 384 30.79 -5.69 -12.68
CA LYS A 384 31.39 -5.65 -14.02
C LYS A 384 30.71 -6.57 -15.06
N PRO A 385 30.49 -7.88 -14.80
CA PRO A 385 29.84 -8.75 -15.78
C PRO A 385 28.39 -8.32 -16.07
N ASP A 386 27.68 -7.82 -15.05
CA ASP A 386 26.29 -7.38 -15.21
C ASP A 386 26.23 -6.03 -15.97
N LYS A 387 27.18 -5.11 -15.75
CA LYS A 387 27.33 -3.89 -16.57
C LYS A 387 27.50 -4.23 -18.05
N LYS A 388 28.39 -5.19 -18.37
CA LYS A 388 28.62 -5.64 -19.75
C LYS A 388 27.36 -6.25 -20.35
N ALA A 389 26.66 -7.11 -19.61
CA ALA A 389 25.41 -7.71 -20.06
C ALA A 389 24.30 -6.67 -20.32
N ILE A 390 24.20 -5.64 -19.47
CA ILE A 390 23.26 -4.53 -19.67
C ILE A 390 23.67 -3.68 -20.87
N TYR A 391 24.95 -3.39 -21.04
CA TYR A 391 25.46 -2.69 -22.22
C TYR A 391 25.09 -3.43 -23.51
N ASP A 392 25.38 -4.74 -23.58
CA ASP A 392 25.07 -5.56 -24.75
C ASP A 392 23.56 -5.64 -25.00
N HIS A 393 22.74 -5.59 -23.95
CA HIS A 393 21.28 -5.50 -24.09
C HIS A 393 20.83 -4.17 -24.70
N VAL A 394 21.37 -3.04 -24.23
CA VAL A 394 21.11 -1.72 -24.81
C VAL A 394 21.55 -1.70 -26.28
N ASP A 395 22.75 -2.19 -26.57
CA ASP A 395 23.33 -2.20 -27.91
C ASP A 395 22.47 -2.99 -28.92
N LYS A 396 21.91 -4.12 -28.48
CA LYS A 396 20.94 -4.90 -29.28
C LYS A 396 19.65 -4.13 -29.56
N LEU A 397 19.14 -3.37 -28.60
CA LEU A 397 17.89 -2.60 -28.78
C LEU A 397 18.06 -1.42 -29.73
N VAL A 398 19.25 -0.84 -29.79
CA VAL A 398 19.58 0.30 -30.66
C VAL A 398 20.31 -0.13 -31.93
N HIS A 399 20.37 -1.42 -32.21
CA HIS A 399 21.13 -1.95 -33.33
C HIS A 399 20.65 -1.32 -34.65
N ASN A 400 21.60 -0.81 -35.43
CA ASN A 400 21.38 -0.07 -36.69
C ASN A 400 20.68 1.30 -36.56
N ALA A 401 20.54 1.85 -35.35
CA ALA A 401 20.08 3.22 -35.13
C ALA A 401 21.23 4.23 -35.30
N THR A 402 21.00 5.31 -36.05
CA THR A 402 21.89 6.48 -36.07
C THR A 402 21.65 7.30 -34.80
N ILE A 403 22.52 7.13 -33.80
CA ILE A 403 22.48 7.84 -32.51
C ILE A 403 23.40 9.05 -32.61
N GLU A 404 22.88 10.17 -33.11
CA GLU A 404 23.64 11.41 -33.28
C GLU A 404 22.83 12.62 -32.83
N GLY A 405 23.52 13.60 -32.21
CA GLY A 405 22.92 14.84 -31.75
C GLY A 405 22.57 14.91 -30.27
N ASP A 406 22.27 16.11 -29.80
CA ASP A 406 22.12 16.43 -28.37
C ASP A 406 20.90 15.75 -27.72
N ALA A 407 19.87 15.41 -28.50
CA ALA A 407 18.69 14.71 -27.99
C ALA A 407 19.02 13.28 -27.50
N TRP A 408 20.10 12.66 -28.00
CA TRP A 408 20.52 11.30 -27.63
C TRP A 408 21.48 11.26 -26.43
N GLN A 409 21.85 12.41 -25.86
CA GLN A 409 22.80 12.50 -24.75
C GLN A 409 22.48 11.59 -23.55
N PRO A 410 21.22 11.40 -23.12
CA PRO A 410 20.90 10.47 -22.03
C PRO A 410 21.38 9.04 -22.31
N LEU A 411 21.18 8.55 -23.53
CA LEU A 411 21.61 7.22 -23.95
C LEU A 411 23.13 7.11 -24.08
N ILE A 412 23.77 8.12 -24.70
CA ILE A 412 25.23 8.18 -24.87
C ILE A 412 25.91 8.17 -23.49
N ASN A 413 25.44 9.01 -22.57
CA ASN A 413 25.98 9.09 -21.21
C ASN A 413 25.78 7.77 -20.45
N TYR A 414 24.59 7.16 -20.56
CA TYR A 414 24.33 5.89 -19.89
C TYR A 414 25.22 4.75 -20.43
N ARG A 415 25.41 4.66 -21.76
CA ARG A 415 26.34 3.71 -22.40
C ARG A 415 27.78 3.92 -21.92
N ARG A 416 28.23 5.18 -21.80
CA ARG A 416 29.56 5.50 -21.26
C ARG A 416 29.74 4.96 -19.84
N ILE A 417 28.77 5.18 -18.95
CA ILE A 417 28.83 4.72 -17.55
C ILE A 417 28.86 3.18 -17.41
N LEU A 418 28.20 2.47 -18.34
CA LEU A 418 28.23 1.01 -18.39
C LEU A 418 29.58 0.47 -18.89
N ASN A 419 30.23 1.18 -19.81
CA ASN A 419 31.56 0.86 -20.33
C ASN A 419 32.70 1.32 -19.41
N ASP A 420 32.48 2.35 -18.60
CA ASP A 420 33.50 2.90 -17.70
C ASP A 420 33.85 1.90 -16.60
N GLU A 421 35.14 1.55 -16.55
CA GLU A 421 35.74 0.77 -15.48
C GLU A 421 35.80 1.61 -14.19
N PRO A 422 35.23 1.15 -13.07
CA PRO A 422 35.47 1.80 -11.79
C PRO A 422 36.91 1.50 -11.36
N GLY A 423 37.82 2.44 -11.65
CA GLY A 423 39.26 2.32 -11.35
C GLY A 423 40.18 3.35 -12.02
N GLY A 424 39.71 4.14 -12.99
CA GLY A 424 40.51 5.19 -13.63
C GLY A 424 40.28 6.56 -13.00
N GLY A 425 40.93 6.86 -11.87
CA GLY A 425 40.88 8.20 -11.27
C GLY A 425 41.39 9.28 -12.22
N HIS A 426 40.47 9.99 -12.88
CA HIS A 426 40.74 11.31 -13.45
C HIS A 426 40.10 12.35 -12.55
N GLY A 427 40.82 12.68 -11.47
CA GLY A 427 40.59 13.95 -10.80
C GLY A 427 40.78 15.11 -11.80
N PRO A 428 40.08 16.24 -11.62
CA PRO A 428 40.25 17.38 -12.51
C PRO A 428 41.72 17.81 -12.50
N LYS A 429 42.35 17.83 -13.68
CA LYS A 429 43.71 18.34 -13.86
C LYS A 429 43.70 19.84 -13.60
N THR A 430 43.92 20.25 -12.36
CA THR A 430 44.27 21.62 -12.02
C THR A 430 45.65 21.92 -12.59
N ARG A 431 45.68 22.89 -13.50
CA ARG A 431 46.88 23.43 -14.15
C ARG A 431 47.69 24.17 -13.07
N ALA A 432 48.69 23.51 -12.48
CA ALA A 432 49.57 24.15 -11.51
C ALA A 432 50.63 25.01 -12.22
N SER A 433 50.51 26.33 -12.07
CA SER A 433 51.52 27.29 -12.46
C SER A 433 52.72 27.25 -11.51
N THR A 434 53.91 27.20 -12.08
CA THR A 434 55.22 27.42 -11.46
C THR A 434 55.27 28.64 -10.55
N ALA A 435 55.69 28.47 -9.30
CA ALA A 435 56.34 29.52 -8.52
C ALA A 435 57.38 28.92 -7.54
N THR A 436 58.63 29.24 -7.83
CA THR A 436 59.84 29.04 -7.04
C THR A 436 59.81 29.75 -5.68
N ARG A 437 60.15 29.07 -4.59
CA ARG A 437 61.07 29.57 -3.54
C ARG A 437 61.36 28.48 -2.51
N GLY A 438 62.64 28.10 -2.38
CA GLY A 438 63.10 27.17 -1.37
C GLY A 438 63.48 27.83 -0.04
N ARG A 439 63.58 27.03 1.03
CA ARG A 439 64.78 26.92 1.88
C ARG A 439 64.70 25.72 2.83
N LYS A 440 65.88 25.13 3.05
CA LYS A 440 66.31 23.92 3.77
C LYS A 440 66.01 23.83 5.29
N ARG A 441 65.97 22.54 5.72
CA ARG A 441 66.50 21.91 6.98
C ARG A 441 65.76 22.20 8.30
N ALA A 442 65.63 21.29 9.28
CA ALA A 442 66.08 19.91 9.52
C ALA A 442 65.20 19.28 10.65
N ALA A 443 65.17 17.95 10.76
CA ALA A 443 64.88 17.21 12.00
C ALA A 443 66.23 16.67 12.55
N PRO A 444 66.37 16.05 13.75
CA PRO A 444 65.35 15.64 14.73
C PRO A 444 65.73 15.94 16.21
N GLN A 445 64.84 15.67 17.18
CA GLN A 445 65.10 14.74 18.30
C GLN A 445 63.98 14.74 19.34
N ASP A 446 63.81 13.56 19.91
CA ASP A 446 62.95 13.17 21.03
C ASP A 446 63.18 14.04 22.26
N ASP A 447 62.11 14.26 23.03
CA ASP A 447 62.24 14.12 24.48
C ASP A 447 60.92 13.71 25.14
N ASP A 448 61.12 12.78 26.05
CA ASP A 448 60.22 12.06 26.92
C ASP A 448 59.59 13.00 27.95
N ASN A 449 58.26 12.98 28.13
CA ASN A 449 57.72 13.09 29.49
C ASN A 449 56.28 12.59 29.65
N SER A 450 56.21 11.56 30.47
CA SER A 450 55.08 10.96 31.18
C SER A 450 54.22 11.90 32.06
N ARG A 451 52.97 11.43 32.31
CA ARG A 451 52.01 11.74 33.41
C ARG A 451 51.28 13.10 33.31
N LEU A 452 49.96 13.19 33.48
CA LEU A 452 48.98 12.50 34.35
C LEU A 452 47.61 12.43 33.68
#